data_AF-A0A9N8ZKL4-F1
#
_entry.id   AF-A0A9N8ZKL4-F1
#
_cell.length_a   1.000
_cell.length_b   1.000
_cell.length_c   1.000
_cell.angle_alpha   90.00
_cell.angle_beta   90.00
_cell.angle_gamma   90.00
#
_symmetry.space_group_name_H-M   'P 1'
#
loop_
_entity.id
_entity.type
_entity.pdbx_description
1 polymer ?
#
loop_
_entity_poly.entity_id
_entity_poly.type
_entity_poly.pdbx_seq_one_letter_code
_entity_poly.pdbx_strand_id
1 'polypeptide(L)'
;MELIRENNVIDGIKDHVNNTNQYEINIQFENDDHNSVKFNVPYKPLLYNLIFYNWILIKFPENSNIAQLAFNNILETRISLELNQNSSKSFEIKFIETSNIFKVYCNVKNFFLISHLELLKKVSHEDILGPLFEFYLPDLFGLPTTFKIPMEVTDDSNIYFKPKRKRKKRIMLKEEKLEWLTAIKKNHDNIVKEGNSVIMTNEFRNCIEDLYYKLEDEGMFKTVEMLRLETFKNNNTKKYKADKNQKKKDFYEDTATDDKELCIYNLYDCEIYE
;
A
#
# COMPACT_ATOMS: atom_id res chain seq x y z
N MET A 1 -27.27 -43.94 33.93
CA MET A 1 -25.83 -44.25 34.04
C MET A 1 -25.35 -44.62 32.65
N GLU A 2 -24.36 -44.00 32.02
CA GLU A 2 -23.45 -42.92 32.42
C GLU A 2 -22.93 -42.24 31.14
N LEU A 3 -22.71 -40.93 31.25
CA LEU A 3 -22.02 -40.05 30.32
C LEU A 3 -20.53 -40.40 30.19
N ILE A 4 -20.01 -40.47 28.96
CA ILE A 4 -18.57 -40.31 28.66
C ILE A 4 -18.48 -39.40 27.42
N ARG A 5 -18.44 -38.08 27.62
CA ARG A 5 -17.25 -37.20 27.69
C ARG A 5 -16.49 -37.04 26.37
N GLU A 6 -16.83 -35.93 25.72
CA GLU A 6 -16.01 -35.13 24.81
C GLU A 6 -14.62 -34.86 25.41
N ASN A 7 -13.56 -35.08 24.62
CA ASN A 7 -12.27 -34.39 24.66
C ASN A 7 -11.33 -35.09 23.66
N ASN A 8 -11.25 -34.61 22.41
CA ASN A 8 -10.17 -34.94 21.45
C ASN A 8 -10.12 -33.92 20.30
N VAL A 9 -10.14 -32.62 20.61
CA VAL A 9 -9.99 -31.53 19.60
C VAL A 9 -8.73 -30.67 19.86
N ILE A 10 -7.88 -31.04 20.81
CA ILE A 10 -6.70 -30.23 21.16
C ILE A 10 -5.47 -31.12 21.19
N ASP A 11 -4.99 -31.54 20.01
CA ASP A 11 -3.58 -31.98 19.85
C ASP A 11 -3.04 -31.81 18.41
N GLY A 12 -3.84 -31.37 17.44
CA GLY A 12 -3.39 -31.18 16.05
C GLY A 12 -2.84 -29.80 15.67
N ILE A 13 -2.66 -28.87 16.62
CA ILE A 13 -2.31 -27.46 16.32
C ILE A 13 -0.88 -27.08 16.77
N LYS A 14 -0.14 -27.97 17.45
CA LYS A 14 1.17 -27.61 18.03
C LYS A 14 2.41 -27.84 17.16
N ASP A 15 2.28 -28.49 16.00
CA ASP A 15 3.47 -28.84 15.19
C ASP A 15 3.79 -27.89 14.02
N HIS A 16 3.06 -26.78 13.85
CA HIS A 16 3.25 -25.89 12.70
C HIS A 16 3.98 -24.56 12.98
N VAL A 17 4.57 -24.36 14.16
CA VAL A 17 5.17 -23.06 14.53
C VAL A 17 6.71 -23.04 14.55
N ASN A 18 7.42 -24.17 14.49
CA ASN A 18 8.89 -24.16 14.65
C ASN A 18 9.66 -24.76 13.47
N ASN A 19 9.63 -24.11 12.31
CA ASN A 19 10.71 -24.30 11.33
C ASN A 19 10.87 -23.12 10.38
N THR A 20 11.19 -21.96 10.95
CA THR A 20 11.72 -20.81 10.20
C THR A 20 13.20 -21.07 9.92
N ASN A 21 13.50 -22.03 9.04
CA ASN A 21 14.84 -22.18 8.50
C ASN A 21 15.13 -20.93 7.65
N GLN A 22 15.93 -20.03 8.19
CA GLN A 22 16.60 -18.99 7.42
C GLN A 22 17.60 -19.68 6.50
N TYR A 23 17.19 -19.97 5.26
CA TYR A 23 18.12 -20.42 4.24
C TYR A 23 18.87 -19.18 3.71
N GLU A 24 20.12 -19.01 4.11
CA GLU A 24 21.07 -18.16 3.38
C GLU A 24 21.46 -18.91 2.10
N ILE A 25 20.90 -18.51 0.96
CA ILE A 25 21.22 -19.11 -0.33
C ILE A 25 22.22 -18.19 -1.05
N ASN A 26 23.48 -18.60 -1.08
CA ASN A 26 24.48 -17.96 -1.93
C ASN A 26 24.29 -18.43 -3.38
N ILE A 27 24.07 -17.49 -4.31
CA ILE A 27 23.88 -17.80 -5.73
C ILE A 27 24.89 -17.05 -6.59
N GLN A 28 25.72 -17.81 -7.30
CA GLN A 28 26.44 -17.38 -8.48
C GLN A 28 25.61 -17.72 -9.72
N PHE A 29 25.30 -16.71 -10.52
CA PHE A 29 24.80 -16.89 -11.87
C PHE A 29 25.97 -16.61 -12.81
N GLU A 30 26.41 -17.63 -13.56
CA GLU A 30 27.15 -17.43 -14.81
C GLU A 30 26.11 -17.18 -15.91
N ASN A 31 26.06 -15.94 -16.39
CA ASN A 31 25.60 -15.60 -17.73
C ASN A 31 26.37 -14.34 -18.12
N ASP A 32 27.13 -14.46 -19.22
CA ASP A 32 27.92 -13.40 -19.81
C ASP A 32 27.04 -12.21 -20.22
N ASP A 33 27.57 -11.01 -20.04
CA ASP A 33 27.04 -9.71 -20.45
C ASP A 33 25.64 -9.33 -19.94
N HIS A 34 25.54 -8.98 -18.66
CA HIS A 34 24.90 -7.76 -18.14
C HIS A 34 25.11 -7.73 -16.62
N ASN A 35 25.50 -6.58 -16.05
CA ASN A 35 25.65 -6.38 -14.61
C ASN A 35 24.31 -6.64 -13.89
N SER A 36 24.03 -7.91 -13.53
CA SER A 36 22.88 -8.27 -12.72
C SER A 36 23.14 -7.83 -11.28
N VAL A 37 22.32 -6.91 -10.80
CA VAL A 37 22.40 -6.46 -9.41
C VAL A 37 21.97 -7.61 -8.51
N LYS A 38 22.92 -8.21 -7.79
CA LYS A 38 22.61 -9.24 -6.79
C LYS A 38 22.12 -8.58 -5.51
N PHE A 39 20.80 -8.53 -5.35
CA PHE A 39 20.19 -8.18 -4.07
C PHE A 39 20.15 -9.43 -3.18
N ASN A 40 21.03 -9.47 -2.17
CA ASN A 40 20.96 -10.53 -1.16
C ASN A 40 19.81 -10.21 -0.20
N VAL A 41 18.60 -10.70 -0.51
CA VAL A 41 17.40 -10.49 0.29
C VAL A 41 16.93 -11.83 0.83
N PRO A 42 16.89 -12.03 2.16
CA PRO A 42 16.42 -13.29 2.73
C PRO A 42 14.97 -13.54 2.33
N TYR A 43 14.67 -14.81 2.06
CA TYR A 43 13.30 -15.24 1.79
C TYR A 43 12.37 -14.87 2.96
N LYS A 44 11.21 -14.28 2.64
CA LYS A 44 10.18 -13.92 3.61
C LYS A 44 8.90 -14.68 3.32
N PRO A 45 8.53 -15.71 4.10
CA PRO A 45 7.29 -16.44 3.89
C PRO A 45 6.06 -15.59 4.20
N LEU A 46 4.91 -16.03 3.69
CA LEU A 46 3.61 -15.52 4.14
C LEU A 46 3.46 -15.80 5.64
N LEU A 47 2.93 -14.84 6.38
CA LEU A 47 2.71 -14.97 7.83
C LEU A 47 1.54 -15.91 8.16
N TYR A 48 0.58 -16.02 7.25
CA TYR A 48 -0.64 -16.81 7.46
C TYR A 48 -0.92 -17.70 6.25
N ASN A 49 -1.91 -18.60 6.36
CA ASN A 49 -2.37 -19.39 5.22
C ASN A 49 -3.23 -18.55 4.25
N LEU A 50 -3.41 -19.05 3.03
CA LEU A 50 -4.18 -18.37 1.97
C LEU A 50 -5.65 -18.11 2.36
N ILE A 51 -6.24 -18.97 3.20
CA ILE A 51 -7.62 -18.84 3.69
C ILE A 51 -7.77 -17.53 4.48
N PHE A 52 -6.79 -17.22 5.32
CA PHE A 52 -6.79 -16.01 6.13
C PHE A 52 -6.73 -14.74 5.27
N TYR A 53 -5.83 -14.69 4.28
CA TYR A 53 -5.78 -13.53 3.37
C TYR A 53 -7.06 -13.35 2.56
N ASN A 54 -7.66 -14.44 2.09
CA ASN A 54 -8.94 -14.35 1.39
C ASN A 54 -10.06 -13.87 2.33
N TRP A 55 -10.10 -14.38 3.57
CA TRP A 55 -11.05 -13.92 4.58
C TRP A 55 -10.90 -12.42 4.86
N ILE A 56 -9.67 -11.90 4.96
CA ILE A 56 -9.43 -10.45 5.10
C ILE A 56 -10.03 -9.68 3.93
N LEU A 57 -9.74 -10.12 2.70
CA LEU A 57 -10.22 -9.48 1.48
C LEU A 57 -11.75 -9.45 1.39
N ILE A 58 -12.41 -10.50 1.89
CA ILE A 58 -13.88 -10.65 1.95
C ILE A 58 -14.48 -9.84 3.09
N LYS A 59 -13.82 -9.71 4.25
CA LYS A 59 -14.43 -9.10 5.44
C LYS A 59 -14.16 -7.61 5.55
N PHE A 60 -12.93 -7.16 5.28
CA PHE A 60 -12.54 -5.79 5.57
C PHE A 60 -12.53 -4.89 4.33
N PRO A 61 -12.75 -3.57 4.51
CA PRO A 61 -12.60 -2.60 3.43
C PRO A 61 -11.12 -2.35 3.09
N GLU A 62 -10.84 -1.76 1.92
CA GLU A 62 -9.46 -1.52 1.42
C GLU A 62 -8.63 -0.62 2.33
N ASN A 63 -9.28 0.41 2.87
CA ASN A 63 -8.66 1.39 3.75
C ASN A 63 -8.46 0.89 5.19
N SER A 64 -8.81 -0.37 5.49
CA SER A 64 -8.57 -0.94 6.81
C SER A 64 -7.09 -1.30 6.99
N ASN A 65 -6.57 -1.04 8.19
CA ASN A 65 -5.19 -1.38 8.55
C ASN A 65 -4.89 -2.87 8.32
N ILE A 66 -5.83 -3.76 8.64
CA ILE A 66 -5.64 -5.20 8.47
C ILE A 66 -5.52 -5.61 7.00
N ALA A 67 -6.28 -4.98 6.10
CA ALA A 67 -6.18 -5.28 4.67
C ALA A 67 -4.89 -4.71 4.05
N GLN A 68 -4.42 -3.56 4.53
CA GLN A 68 -3.11 -3.01 4.16
C GLN A 68 -1.97 -3.91 4.68
N LEU A 69 -2.01 -4.36 5.94
CA LEU A 69 -1.00 -5.27 6.50
C LEU A 69 -0.95 -6.61 5.75
N ALA A 70 -2.12 -7.15 5.39
CA ALA A 70 -2.22 -8.34 4.56
C ALA A 70 -1.52 -8.15 3.20
N PHE A 71 -1.83 -7.05 2.51
CA PHE A 71 -1.19 -6.75 1.23
C PHE A 71 0.32 -6.53 1.35
N ASN A 72 0.77 -5.78 2.37
CA ASN A 72 2.20 -5.55 2.63
C ASN A 72 2.93 -6.89 2.76
N ASN A 73 2.39 -7.80 3.54
CA ASN A 73 3.01 -9.10 3.73
C ASN A 73 3.01 -9.93 2.43
N ILE A 74 1.92 -9.94 1.66
CA ILE A 74 1.86 -10.63 0.36
C ILE A 74 2.91 -10.04 -0.60
N LEU A 75 3.00 -8.71 -0.70
CA LEU A 75 3.93 -8.02 -1.59
C LEU A 75 5.38 -8.33 -1.22
N GLU A 76 5.75 -8.19 0.06
CA GLU A 76 7.10 -8.50 0.52
C GLU A 76 7.46 -9.97 0.26
N THR A 77 6.53 -10.90 0.49
CA THR A 77 6.75 -12.32 0.18
C THR A 77 6.93 -12.53 -1.32
N ARG A 78 6.09 -11.93 -2.17
CA ARG A 78 6.20 -12.04 -3.63
C ARG A 78 7.53 -11.52 -4.16
N ILE A 79 7.99 -10.38 -3.63
CA ILE A 79 9.31 -9.81 -3.97
C ILE A 79 10.43 -10.72 -3.48
N SER A 80 10.35 -11.24 -2.24
CA SER A 80 11.37 -12.15 -1.74
C SER A 80 11.46 -13.44 -2.55
N LEU A 81 10.34 -13.95 -3.07
CA LEU A 81 10.32 -15.13 -3.92
C LEU A 81 10.94 -14.87 -5.29
N GLU A 82 10.68 -13.69 -5.88
CA GLU A 82 11.32 -13.25 -7.13
C GLU A 82 12.85 -13.26 -7.00
N LEU A 83 13.35 -12.65 -5.92
CA LEU A 83 14.78 -12.50 -5.69
C LEU A 83 15.51 -13.82 -5.35
N ASN A 84 14.77 -14.85 -4.95
CA ASN A 84 15.31 -16.14 -4.51
C ASN A 84 14.94 -17.30 -5.45
N GLN A 85 14.53 -17.02 -6.70
CA GLN A 85 13.95 -18.02 -7.61
C GLN A 85 14.96 -19.06 -8.12
N ASN A 86 15.37 -19.98 -7.24
CA ASN A 86 16.25 -21.11 -7.56
C ASN A 86 15.58 -22.46 -7.22
N SER A 87 14.92 -23.00 -8.26
CA SER A 87 14.85 -24.40 -8.70
C SER A 87 14.54 -25.56 -7.72
N SER A 88 13.78 -25.34 -6.64
CA SER A 88 13.13 -26.47 -5.93
C SER A 88 11.61 -26.53 -6.15
N LYS A 89 11.06 -27.75 -6.24
CA LYS A 89 9.61 -27.98 -6.45
C LYS A 89 8.74 -27.40 -5.32
N SER A 90 9.24 -27.38 -4.08
CA SER A 90 8.54 -26.74 -2.95
C SER A 90 8.54 -25.21 -3.07
N PHE A 91 9.57 -24.63 -3.67
CA PHE A 91 9.63 -23.20 -3.97
C PHE A 91 8.66 -22.84 -5.09
N GLU A 92 8.51 -23.69 -6.10
CA GLU A 92 7.55 -23.53 -7.20
C GLU A 92 6.10 -23.45 -6.70
N ILE A 93 5.69 -24.36 -5.80
CA ILE A 93 4.33 -24.32 -5.21
C ILE A 93 4.11 -23.01 -4.45
N LYS A 94 5.04 -22.61 -3.57
CA LYS A 94 4.95 -21.35 -2.82
C LYS A 94 4.93 -20.13 -3.74
N PHE A 95 5.68 -20.17 -4.84
CA PHE A 95 5.70 -19.13 -5.86
C PHE A 95 4.33 -19.00 -6.53
N ILE A 96 3.73 -20.11 -6.95
CA ILE A 96 2.40 -20.13 -7.57
C ILE A 96 1.34 -19.60 -6.59
N GLU A 97 1.31 -20.12 -5.36
CA GLU A 97 0.36 -19.71 -4.32
C GLU A 97 0.45 -18.21 -4.00
N THR A 98 1.68 -17.71 -3.79
CA THR A 98 1.92 -16.29 -3.49
C THR A 98 1.58 -15.41 -4.68
N SER A 99 1.93 -15.83 -5.90
CA SER A 99 1.60 -15.10 -7.12
C SER A 99 0.09 -14.99 -7.31
N ASN A 100 -0.63 -16.08 -7.08
CA ASN A 100 -2.09 -16.10 -7.20
C ASN A 100 -2.78 -15.21 -6.16
N ILE A 101 -2.37 -15.25 -4.89
CA ILE A 101 -2.99 -14.36 -3.88
C ILE A 101 -2.65 -12.89 -4.12
N PHE A 102 -1.43 -12.58 -4.59
CA PHE A 102 -1.04 -11.24 -5.00
C PHE A 102 -1.95 -10.72 -6.13
N LYS A 103 -2.10 -11.49 -7.21
CA LYS A 103 -2.98 -11.19 -8.34
C LYS A 103 -4.42 -10.96 -7.90
N VAL A 104 -4.94 -11.81 -7.00
CA VAL A 104 -6.30 -11.64 -6.45
C VAL A 104 -6.43 -10.33 -5.67
N TYR A 105 -5.45 -9.96 -4.86
CA TYR A 105 -5.46 -8.66 -4.17
C TYR A 105 -5.46 -7.48 -5.15
N CYS A 106 -4.61 -7.52 -6.19
CA CYS A 106 -4.55 -6.49 -7.24
C CYS A 106 -5.84 -6.40 -8.06
N ASN A 107 -6.50 -7.53 -8.32
CA ASN A 107 -7.75 -7.58 -9.09
C ASN A 107 -8.93 -6.94 -8.37
N VAL A 108 -9.01 -7.15 -7.05
CA VAL A 108 -10.17 -6.70 -6.27
C VAL A 108 -10.02 -5.25 -5.84
N LYS A 109 -8.81 -4.85 -5.44
CA LYS A 109 -8.57 -3.53 -4.84
C LYS A 109 -7.19 -3.00 -5.20
N ASN A 110 -6.93 -1.75 -4.82
CA ASN A 110 -5.59 -1.20 -4.89
C ASN A 110 -5.07 -0.82 -3.50
N PHE A 111 -4.09 -1.61 -3.04
CA PHE A 111 -3.49 -1.49 -1.71
C PHE A 111 -2.10 -0.87 -1.73
N PHE A 112 -1.63 -0.38 -2.88
CA PHE A 112 -0.29 0.17 -2.98
C PHE A 112 -0.16 1.47 -2.17
N LEU A 113 0.94 1.56 -1.44
CA LEU A 113 1.36 2.69 -0.63
C LEU A 113 2.71 3.21 -1.13
N ILE A 114 2.99 4.48 -0.88
CA ILE A 114 4.25 5.12 -1.29
C ILE A 114 5.47 4.40 -0.68
N SER A 115 5.33 3.89 0.54
CA SER A 115 6.37 3.11 1.22
C SER A 115 6.76 1.84 0.46
N HIS A 116 5.92 1.33 -0.44
CA HIS A 116 6.25 0.17 -1.29
C HIS A 116 7.28 0.49 -2.37
N LEU A 117 7.46 1.77 -2.76
CA LEU A 117 8.43 2.14 -3.79
C LEU A 117 9.86 1.70 -3.44
N GLU A 118 10.25 1.76 -2.16
CA GLU A 118 11.58 1.33 -1.73
C GLU A 118 11.80 -0.18 -1.89
N LEU A 119 10.73 -0.99 -1.74
CA LEU A 119 10.80 -2.43 -1.98
C LEU A 119 10.85 -2.73 -3.48
N LEU A 120 10.06 -2.00 -4.27
CA LEU A 120 9.90 -2.22 -5.70
C LEU A 120 11.11 -1.82 -6.54
N LYS A 121 12.01 -0.96 -6.03
CA LYS A 121 13.30 -0.62 -6.67
C LYS A 121 14.11 -1.85 -7.07
N LYS A 122 13.94 -2.97 -6.36
CA LYS A 122 14.73 -4.20 -6.54
C LYS A 122 14.08 -5.20 -7.49
N VAL A 123 12.92 -4.87 -8.04
CA VAL A 123 12.08 -5.80 -8.80
C VAL A 123 12.22 -5.51 -10.28
N SER A 124 12.37 -6.55 -11.08
CA SER A 124 12.35 -6.47 -12.55
C SER A 124 11.04 -7.00 -13.16
N HIS A 125 10.32 -7.87 -12.45
CA HIS A 125 9.19 -8.59 -13.02
C HIS A 125 7.96 -7.69 -13.24
N GLU A 126 7.46 -7.68 -14.49
CA GLU A 126 6.31 -6.88 -14.93
C GLU A 126 5.04 -7.20 -14.13
N ASP A 127 4.74 -8.48 -13.86
CA ASP A 127 3.58 -8.85 -13.03
C ASP A 127 3.54 -8.17 -11.65
N ILE A 128 4.67 -7.72 -11.09
CA ILE A 128 4.72 -7.00 -9.81
C ILE A 128 4.63 -5.48 -10.05
N LEU A 129 5.36 -4.96 -11.04
CA LEU A 129 5.45 -3.52 -11.31
C LEU A 129 4.21 -2.97 -12.05
N GLY A 130 3.72 -3.68 -13.06
CA GLY A 130 2.61 -3.29 -13.93
C GLY A 130 1.32 -2.93 -13.18
N PRO A 131 0.86 -3.71 -12.20
CA PRO A 131 -0.32 -3.35 -11.40
C PRO A 131 -0.22 -1.95 -10.74
N LEU A 132 1.00 -1.53 -10.37
CA LEU A 132 1.25 -0.20 -9.81
C LEU A 132 1.42 0.86 -10.91
N PHE A 133 2.40 0.68 -11.79
CA PHE A 133 2.88 1.73 -12.69
C PHE A 133 2.05 1.91 -13.97
N GLU A 134 1.38 0.85 -14.40
CA GLU A 134 0.65 0.83 -15.67
C GLU A 134 -0.88 0.76 -15.50
N PHE A 135 -1.33 0.52 -14.27
CA PHE A 135 -2.74 0.50 -13.94
C PHE A 135 -3.09 1.45 -12.80
N TYR A 136 -2.55 1.25 -11.60
CA TYR A 136 -2.95 2.06 -10.44
C TYR A 136 -2.66 3.54 -10.56
N LEU A 137 -1.39 3.90 -10.77
CA LEU A 137 -0.96 5.29 -10.80
C LEU A 137 -1.56 6.01 -12.01
N PRO A 138 -1.62 5.40 -13.21
CA PRO A 138 -2.38 5.99 -14.31
C PRO A 138 -3.86 6.25 -13.96
N ASP A 139 -4.59 5.25 -13.46
CA ASP A 139 -5.99 5.39 -13.02
C ASP A 139 -6.15 6.49 -11.95
N LEU A 140 -5.18 6.58 -11.02
CA LEU A 140 -5.14 7.58 -9.96
C LEU A 140 -5.07 9.01 -10.51
N PHE A 141 -4.24 9.23 -11.53
CA PHE A 141 -4.05 10.54 -12.15
C PHE A 141 -5.00 10.81 -13.32
N GLY A 142 -5.87 9.85 -13.65
CA GLY A 142 -6.80 9.98 -14.78
C GLY A 142 -6.14 9.79 -16.14
N LEU A 143 -4.98 9.14 -16.18
CA LEU A 143 -4.25 8.77 -17.39
C LEU A 143 -4.79 7.44 -17.94
N PRO A 144 -4.63 7.17 -19.25
CA PRO A 144 -4.92 5.86 -19.82
C PRO A 144 -4.09 4.74 -19.17
N THR A 145 -4.76 3.64 -18.80
CA THR A 145 -4.12 2.44 -18.25
C THR A 145 -3.68 1.50 -19.38
N THR A 146 -2.48 0.94 -19.29
CA THR A 146 -1.94 -0.04 -20.28
C THR A 146 -1.98 -1.48 -19.77
N PHE A 147 -1.96 -1.67 -18.46
CA PHE A 147 -1.94 -2.99 -17.86
C PHE A 147 -3.35 -3.56 -17.66
N LYS A 148 -3.53 -4.83 -18.05
CA LYS A 148 -4.84 -5.49 -18.09
C LYS A 148 -5.21 -6.07 -16.73
N ILE A 149 -6.33 -5.62 -16.19
CA ILE A 149 -7.00 -6.20 -15.02
C ILE A 149 -8.35 -6.78 -15.48
N PRO A 150 -8.78 -7.97 -14.99
CA PRO A 150 -8.12 -8.80 -13.98
C PRO A 150 -6.89 -9.56 -14.52
N MET A 151 -5.85 -9.65 -13.69
CA MET A 151 -4.72 -10.55 -13.86
C MET A 151 -5.20 -12.01 -13.80
N GLU A 152 -4.64 -12.86 -14.66
CA GLU A 152 -4.98 -14.28 -14.74
C GLU A 152 -4.32 -15.07 -13.60
N VAL A 153 -5.14 -15.84 -12.88
CA VAL A 153 -4.74 -16.74 -11.80
C VAL A 153 -4.48 -18.11 -12.41
N THR A 154 -3.29 -18.67 -12.24
CA THR A 154 -2.86 -19.90 -12.94
C THR A 154 -3.43 -21.18 -12.35
N ASP A 155 -4.04 -21.13 -11.17
CA ASP A 155 -4.66 -22.27 -10.51
C ASP A 155 -6.05 -21.92 -9.98
N ASP A 156 -7.05 -22.15 -10.83
CA ASP A 156 -8.48 -21.98 -10.51
C ASP A 156 -9.04 -23.08 -9.59
N SER A 157 -8.26 -24.13 -9.29
CA SER A 157 -8.71 -25.21 -8.40
C SER A 157 -8.81 -24.76 -6.94
N ASN A 158 -8.10 -23.69 -6.58
CA ASN A 158 -8.16 -23.09 -5.26
C ASN A 158 -9.42 -22.21 -5.13
N ILE A 159 -10.43 -22.75 -4.43
CA ILE A 159 -11.73 -22.13 -4.10
C ILE A 159 -11.57 -20.72 -3.49
N TYR A 160 -10.41 -20.42 -2.91
CA TYR A 160 -10.07 -19.16 -2.27
C TYR A 160 -9.89 -17.98 -3.23
N PHE A 161 -9.67 -18.20 -4.53
CA PHE A 161 -9.34 -17.14 -5.48
C PHE A 161 -10.54 -16.56 -6.23
N LYS A 162 -11.78 -16.78 -5.75
CA LYS A 162 -13.00 -16.22 -6.37
C LYS A 162 -13.39 -14.89 -5.72
N PRO A 163 -13.02 -13.73 -6.29
CA PRO A 163 -13.45 -12.46 -5.74
C PRO A 163 -14.94 -12.24 -5.96
N LYS A 164 -15.70 -12.09 -4.86
CA LYS A 164 -17.14 -11.79 -4.91
C LYS A 164 -17.44 -10.29 -5.03
N ARG A 165 -16.43 -9.42 -4.95
CA ARG A 165 -16.61 -7.96 -4.88
C ARG A 165 -16.28 -7.30 -6.22
N LYS A 166 -17.23 -6.53 -6.75
CA LYS A 166 -16.98 -5.61 -7.87
C LYS A 166 -16.07 -4.48 -7.39
N ARG A 167 -15.03 -4.17 -8.16
CA ARG A 167 -14.15 -3.01 -7.94
C ARG A 167 -15.02 -1.75 -7.94
N LYS A 168 -14.97 -0.97 -6.86
CA LYS A 168 -15.56 0.38 -6.82
C LYS A 168 -14.49 1.37 -7.25
N LYS A 169 -14.88 2.43 -7.97
CA LYS A 169 -13.98 3.54 -8.26
C LYS A 169 -13.66 4.24 -6.93
N ARG A 170 -12.40 4.18 -6.51
CA ARG A 170 -11.93 4.81 -5.27
C ARG A 170 -11.94 6.33 -5.49
N ILE A 171 -12.67 7.06 -4.65
CA ILE A 171 -12.59 8.53 -4.60
C ILE A 171 -11.40 8.85 -3.69
N MET A 172 -10.32 9.38 -4.27
CA MET A 172 -9.10 9.66 -3.53
C MET A 172 -9.03 11.11 -3.04
N LEU A 173 -8.35 11.26 -1.90
CA LEU A 173 -8.06 12.53 -1.26
C LEU A 173 -6.96 13.29 -2.03
N LYS A 174 -6.99 14.62 -1.99
CA LYS A 174 -6.00 15.46 -2.69
C LYS A 174 -4.59 15.26 -2.12
N GLU A 175 -4.53 14.97 -0.82
CA GLU A 175 -3.32 14.74 -0.06
C GLU A 175 -2.58 13.50 -0.58
N GLU A 176 -3.30 12.39 -0.81
CA GLU A 176 -2.69 11.15 -1.31
C GLU A 176 -2.09 11.33 -2.72
N LYS A 177 -2.80 12.05 -3.61
CA LYS A 177 -2.25 12.41 -4.93
C LYS A 177 -0.96 13.23 -4.82
N LEU A 178 -0.94 14.18 -3.89
CA LEU A 178 0.20 15.04 -3.65
C LEU A 178 1.41 14.25 -3.14
N GLU A 179 1.20 13.31 -2.23
CA GLU A 179 2.25 12.45 -1.72
C GLU A 179 2.85 11.57 -2.83
N TRP A 180 2.00 10.98 -3.68
CA TRP A 180 2.46 10.18 -4.83
C TRP A 180 3.27 11.01 -5.83
N LEU A 181 2.81 12.20 -6.20
CA LEU A 181 3.57 13.09 -7.10
C LEU A 181 4.93 13.46 -6.51
N THR A 182 4.96 13.75 -5.21
CA THR A 182 6.23 14.07 -4.52
C THR A 182 7.18 12.88 -4.55
N ALA A 183 6.67 11.67 -4.32
CA ALA A 183 7.46 10.45 -4.34
C ALA A 183 7.99 10.10 -5.74
N ILE A 184 7.15 10.24 -6.78
CA ILE A 184 7.54 9.99 -8.18
C ILE A 184 8.63 10.97 -8.60
N LYS A 185 8.43 12.28 -8.37
CA LYS A 185 9.42 13.31 -8.67
C LYS A 185 10.75 13.06 -7.96
N LYS A 186 10.70 12.72 -6.67
CA LYS A 186 11.91 12.39 -5.90
C LYS A 186 12.67 11.20 -6.50
N ASN A 187 11.97 10.14 -6.90
CA ASN A 187 12.62 8.97 -7.52
C ASN A 187 13.22 9.33 -8.88
N HIS A 188 12.51 10.09 -9.71
CA HIS A 188 13.03 10.58 -10.99
C HIS A 188 14.28 11.46 -10.80
N ASP A 189 14.24 12.43 -9.88
CA ASP A 189 15.40 13.29 -9.57
C ASP A 189 16.61 12.46 -9.11
N ASN A 190 16.39 11.38 -8.36
CA ASN A 190 17.45 10.45 -7.96
C ASN A 190 18.02 9.69 -9.16
N ILE A 191 17.18 9.22 -10.09
CA ILE A 191 17.62 8.54 -11.32
C ILE A 191 18.50 9.46 -12.16
N VAL A 192 18.07 10.71 -12.36
CA VAL A 192 18.83 11.71 -13.13
C VAL A 192 20.17 12.06 -12.47
N LYS A 193 20.21 12.17 -11.14
CA LYS A 193 21.44 12.52 -10.40
C LYS A 193 22.42 11.37 -10.28
N GLU A 194 21.93 10.18 -9.97
CA GLU A 194 22.77 9.01 -9.67
C GLU A 194 23.14 8.20 -10.93
N GLY A 195 22.55 8.50 -12.09
CA GLY A 195 22.79 7.76 -13.33
C GLY A 195 22.50 6.26 -13.15
N ASN A 196 23.30 5.38 -13.78
CA ASN A 196 23.20 3.92 -13.68
C ASN A 196 23.66 3.35 -12.31
N SER A 197 23.25 3.98 -11.21
CA SER A 197 23.36 3.47 -9.85
C SER A 197 22.83 2.03 -9.68
N VAL A 198 23.61 1.20 -8.99
CA VAL A 198 23.31 -0.22 -8.70
C VAL A 198 22.07 -0.39 -7.80
N ILE A 199 21.51 0.70 -7.25
CA ILE A 199 20.50 0.64 -6.19
C ILE A 199 19.11 0.21 -6.69
N MET A 200 18.83 0.34 -7.99
CA MET A 200 17.52 0.00 -8.56
C MET A 200 17.64 -0.66 -9.94
N THR A 201 16.69 -1.55 -10.25
CA THR A 201 16.59 -2.26 -11.54
C THR A 201 16.25 -1.32 -12.69
N ASN A 202 16.60 -1.72 -13.92
CA ASN A 202 16.29 -0.95 -15.12
C ASN A 202 14.77 -0.89 -15.37
N GLU A 203 14.05 -1.97 -15.08
CA GLU A 203 12.61 -2.04 -15.25
C GLU A 203 11.89 -1.06 -14.31
N PHE A 204 12.33 -0.96 -13.05
CA PHE A 204 11.79 0.04 -12.13
C PHE A 204 12.11 1.47 -12.57
N ARG A 205 13.34 1.72 -13.07
CA ARG A 205 13.73 3.04 -13.60
C ARG A 205 12.82 3.47 -14.75
N ASN A 206 12.66 2.59 -15.73
CA ASN A 206 11.81 2.83 -16.89
C ASN A 206 10.37 3.12 -16.45
N CYS A 207 9.82 2.36 -15.49
CA CYS A 207 8.49 2.61 -14.94
C CYS A 207 8.35 4.01 -14.31
N ILE A 208 9.36 4.46 -13.56
CA ILE A 208 9.36 5.80 -12.94
C ILE A 208 9.48 6.90 -14.00
N GLU A 209 10.40 6.76 -14.95
CA GLU A 209 10.62 7.75 -16.02
C GLU A 209 9.38 7.88 -16.91
N ASP A 210 8.84 6.77 -17.40
CA ASP A 210 7.64 6.75 -18.24
C ASP A 210 6.44 7.41 -17.55
N LEU A 211 6.23 7.10 -16.27
CA LEU A 211 5.15 7.71 -15.50
C LEU A 211 5.42 9.20 -15.23
N TYR A 212 6.67 9.56 -14.91
CA TYR A 212 7.05 10.95 -14.65
C TYR A 212 6.76 11.83 -15.86
N TYR A 213 7.21 11.44 -17.05
CA TYR A 213 6.99 12.23 -18.27
C TYR A 213 5.51 12.34 -18.63
N LYS A 214 4.73 11.26 -18.50
CA LYS A 214 3.27 11.32 -18.69
C LYS A 214 2.61 12.34 -17.75
N LEU A 215 3.04 12.39 -16.49
CA LEU A 215 2.51 13.34 -15.50
C LEU A 215 2.97 14.79 -15.77
N GLU A 216 4.18 14.96 -16.28
CA GLU A 216 4.72 16.26 -16.67
C GLU A 216 3.98 16.84 -17.87
N ASP A 217 3.75 16.04 -18.91
CA ASP A 217 3.02 16.42 -20.12
C ASP A 217 1.58 16.86 -19.80
N GLU A 218 0.92 16.17 -18.88
CA GLU A 218 -0.43 16.52 -18.39
C GLU A 218 -0.43 17.67 -17.37
N GLY A 219 0.74 18.27 -17.07
CA GLY A 219 0.86 19.41 -16.17
C GLY A 219 0.50 19.11 -14.71
N MET A 220 0.56 17.84 -14.29
CA MET A 220 0.16 17.40 -12.95
C MET A 220 1.04 18.03 -11.86
N PHE A 221 2.35 18.16 -12.12
CA PHE A 221 3.28 18.78 -11.17
C PHE A 221 3.02 20.29 -10.96
N LYS A 222 2.61 21.01 -12.00
CA LYS A 222 2.27 22.45 -11.92
C LYS A 222 1.00 22.69 -11.12
N THR A 223 -0.02 21.86 -11.37
CA THR A 223 -1.33 21.93 -10.69
C THR A 223 -1.18 21.76 -9.18
N VAL A 224 -0.27 20.89 -8.78
CA VAL A 224 -0.05 20.55 -7.37
C VAL A 224 0.83 21.57 -6.64
N GLU A 225 1.80 22.16 -7.32
CA GLU A 225 2.57 23.29 -6.77
C GLU A 225 1.68 24.51 -6.52
N MET A 226 0.73 24.78 -7.42
CA MET A 226 -0.31 25.79 -7.22
C MET A 226 -1.21 25.50 -6.00
N LEU A 227 -1.67 24.25 -5.84
CA LEU A 227 -2.50 23.85 -4.69
C LEU A 227 -1.76 23.96 -3.35
N ARG A 228 -0.46 23.65 -3.31
CA ARG A 228 0.40 23.88 -2.13
C ARG A 228 0.43 25.37 -1.78
N LEU A 229 0.68 26.23 -2.76
CA LEU A 229 0.74 27.68 -2.53
C LEU A 229 -0.60 28.26 -2.05
N GLU A 230 -1.72 27.76 -2.56
CA GLU A 230 -3.06 28.17 -2.10
C GLU A 230 -3.36 27.75 -0.66
N THR A 231 -2.97 26.54 -0.25
CA THR A 231 -3.13 26.07 1.13
C THR A 231 -2.28 26.89 2.12
N PHE A 232 -1.04 27.24 1.75
CA PHE A 232 -0.20 28.14 2.55
C PHE A 232 -0.81 29.54 2.71
N LYS A 233 -1.34 30.12 1.63
CA LYS A 233 -2.01 31.45 1.67
C LYS A 233 -3.27 31.43 2.54
N ASN A 234 -4.07 30.38 2.47
CA ASN A 234 -5.30 30.23 3.27
C ASN A 234 -5.02 30.00 4.76
N ASN A 235 -3.95 29.28 5.11
CA ASN A 235 -3.56 29.08 6.51
C ASN A 235 -3.02 30.38 7.13
N ASN A 236 -2.26 31.17 6.38
CA ASN A 236 -1.78 32.48 6.83
C ASN A 236 -2.94 33.46 7.04
N THR A 237 -3.91 33.52 6.11
CA THR A 237 -5.10 34.39 6.27
C THR A 237 -6.01 33.96 7.42
N LYS A 238 -6.13 32.66 7.72
CA LYS A 238 -6.85 32.18 8.92
C LYS A 238 -6.11 32.55 10.22
N LYS A 239 -4.78 32.44 10.26
CA LYS A 239 -3.96 32.87 11.41
C LYS A 239 -4.09 34.37 11.68
N TYR A 240 -4.02 35.20 10.63
CA TYR A 240 -4.23 36.64 10.75
C TYR A 240 -5.63 37.03 11.25
N LYS A 241 -6.67 36.22 10.96
CA LYS A 241 -8.03 36.43 11.48
C LYS A 241 -8.17 35.97 12.95
N ALA A 242 -7.51 34.88 13.34
CA ALA A 242 -7.47 34.43 14.73
C ALA A 242 -6.74 35.44 15.64
N ASP A 243 -5.59 35.94 15.21
CA ASP A 243 -4.81 36.93 15.97
C ASP A 243 -5.53 38.29 16.09
N LYS A 244 -6.33 38.67 15.09
CA LYS A 244 -7.21 39.86 15.16
C LYS A 244 -8.38 39.68 16.12
N ASN A 245 -8.90 38.45 16.27
CA ASN A 245 -9.97 38.15 17.20
C ASN A 245 -9.46 38.01 18.64
N GLN A 246 -8.23 37.54 18.84
CA GLN A 246 -7.56 37.54 20.15
C GLN A 246 -7.31 38.99 20.64
N LYS A 247 -6.74 39.85 19.79
CA LYS A 247 -6.53 41.28 20.13
C LYS A 247 -7.81 42.09 20.34
N LYS A 248 -8.97 41.61 19.87
CA LYS A 248 -10.28 42.21 20.17
C LYS A 248 -10.89 41.74 21.48
N LYS A 249 -10.51 40.55 21.98
CA LYS A 249 -10.91 40.06 23.32
C LYS A 249 -10.11 40.76 24.42
N ASP A 250 -8.80 40.94 24.21
CA ASP A 250 -7.92 41.61 25.18
C ASP A 250 -8.20 43.13 25.31
N PHE A 251 -9.09 43.69 24.48
CA PHE A 251 -9.49 45.11 24.52
C PHE A 251 -10.91 45.33 25.11
N TYR A 252 -11.62 44.26 25.48
CA TYR A 252 -12.98 44.31 26.03
C TYR A 252 -13.09 43.73 27.44
N GLU A 253 -11.98 43.41 28.10
CA GLU A 253 -11.96 42.77 29.43
C GLU A 253 -11.60 43.72 30.57
N ASP A 254 -11.75 45.05 30.39
CA ASP A 254 -11.47 46.04 31.44
C ASP A 254 -12.68 46.89 31.90
N THR A 255 -13.90 46.59 31.45
CA THR A 255 -15.11 47.21 32.01
C THR A 255 -16.32 46.27 31.98
N ALA A 256 -16.54 45.51 33.06
CA ALA A 256 -17.88 45.22 33.59
C ALA A 256 -17.76 44.43 34.89
N THR A 257 -18.09 45.12 35.98
CA THR A 257 -18.43 44.62 37.30
C THR A 257 -19.58 43.61 37.27
N ASP A 258 -19.52 42.68 38.22
CA ASP A 258 -20.62 41.97 38.90
C ASP A 258 -22.03 42.12 38.31
N ASP A 259 -22.61 41.02 37.84
CA ASP A 259 -23.73 40.45 38.58
C ASP A 259 -24.01 39.00 38.18
N LYS A 260 -24.36 38.24 39.22
CA LYS A 260 -24.72 36.82 39.21
C LYS A 260 -26.03 36.62 38.46
N GLU A 261 -26.11 35.56 37.66
CA GLU A 261 -27.27 34.66 37.75
C GLU A 261 -26.97 33.26 37.19
N LEU A 262 -27.64 32.31 37.82
CA LEU A 262 -27.36 30.89 37.93
C LEU A 262 -28.50 30.14 37.23
N CYS A 263 -28.21 29.23 36.28
CA CYS A 263 -29.04 28.08 35.87
C CYS A 263 -28.19 27.22 34.90
N ILE A 264 -27.62 26.08 35.29
CA ILE A 264 -28.20 24.73 35.52
C ILE A 264 -28.73 24.06 34.22
N TYR A 265 -27.94 23.08 33.76
CA TYR A 265 -28.17 21.87 32.94
C TYR A 265 -29.08 21.88 31.70
N ASN A 266 -28.53 21.35 30.59
CA ASN A 266 -29.06 20.12 29.98
C ASN A 266 -27.98 19.40 29.12
N LEU A 267 -27.57 18.23 29.63
CA LEU A 267 -26.98 17.10 28.91
C LEU A 267 -28.13 16.20 28.44
N TYR A 268 -27.88 15.37 27.41
CA TYR A 268 -28.78 14.42 26.74
C TYR A 268 -29.69 15.09 25.67
N ASP A 269 -29.92 14.56 24.46
CA ASP A 269 -29.75 13.19 23.95
C ASP A 269 -29.99 13.13 22.41
N CYS A 270 -29.82 11.92 21.85
CA CYS A 270 -30.39 11.39 20.59
C CYS A 270 -29.67 11.66 19.24
N GLU A 271 -29.48 10.70 18.33
CA GLU A 271 -29.77 9.26 18.34
C GLU A 271 -29.08 8.58 17.14
N ILE A 272 -28.74 7.32 17.35
CA ILE A 272 -28.38 6.31 16.36
C ILE A 272 -29.67 5.91 15.63
N TYR A 273 -29.61 5.76 14.30
CA TYR A 273 -30.60 4.97 13.56
C TYR A 273 -29.93 3.79 12.88
N GLU A 274 -30.63 2.66 13.00
CA GLU A 274 -30.31 1.25 12.72
C GLU A 274 -29.79 0.93 11.31
#